data_AF-A0A9X3SRZ2-F1
#
_entry.id   AF-A0A9X3SRZ2-F1
#
_cell.length_a   1.000
_cell.length_b   1.000
_cell.length_c   1.000
_cell.angle_alpha   90.00
_cell.angle_beta   90.00
_cell.angle_gamma   90.00
#
_symmetry.space_group_name_H-M   'P 1'
#
loop_
_entity.id
_entity.type
_entity.pdbx_description
1 polymer ?
#
loop_
_entity_poly.entity_id
_entity_poly.type
_entity_poly.pdbx_seq_one_letter_code
_entity_poly.pdbx_strand_id
1 'polypeptide(L)'
;MPTGTEYAPLYAVSGAPGAGKTSVQSELLAAADGLVVMDIDELLEDSALIGVPIAVPEAVPIWPAYGRMWRRIIDMTRRSGHPVLFLSPNVPSELRGATGYLLLDCDDAVRADRLRARGWDAAQVDSALRDARAYRPLFDTVVRTDDTDPSGVAKRILAWRDSLRPSAGAGSLEGGFRVRSRSGKGGDAMTREHTDSIDERLWREADSGTAETRRLTGGRPFCSGVLLVRDGKVLATLNADGVDAVDASGTDWHVGGVGGGMEPGEDIWDCALREAREELGVPVRLVPSERTYLHDIDTDELREARTDDAPAPFIVQRFRNEDPITPFRPDLPAGPFTYFCMFLAEFAEEPTVFTPDDPDIAALVWMPLEAGALIAAGATFADLTAAGTAIAAGGPIAPEARIHLSRTETLRVAGPLLATGTSDSVGAQ
;
A
#
# COMPACT_ATOMS: atom_id res chain seq x y z
N MET A 1 21.94 3.80 10.31
CA MET A 1 20.97 2.74 10.65
C MET A 1 21.28 1.53 9.79
N PRO A 2 21.24 0.28 10.31
CA PRO A 2 21.46 -0.90 9.47
C PRO A 2 20.35 -0.95 8.42
N THR A 3 20.73 -0.84 7.15
CA THR A 3 19.84 -0.96 6.00
C THR A 3 19.55 -2.44 5.75
N GLY A 4 18.36 -2.90 6.14
CA GLY A 4 17.83 -4.20 5.76
C GLY A 4 18.08 -5.32 6.77
N THR A 5 17.43 -5.28 7.94
CA THR A 5 17.25 -6.52 8.73
C THR A 5 16.29 -7.43 7.97
N GLU A 6 16.84 -8.48 7.36
CA GLU A 6 16.04 -9.53 6.73
C GLU A 6 15.16 -10.19 7.80
N TYR A 7 13.85 -10.16 7.60
CA TYR A 7 12.91 -10.84 8.50
C TYR A 7 13.11 -12.35 8.39
N ALA A 8 13.03 -13.07 9.51
CA ALA A 8 12.96 -14.54 9.46
C ALA A 8 11.76 -15.01 8.60
N PRO A 9 11.78 -16.25 8.07
CA PRO A 9 10.71 -16.77 7.21
C PRO A 9 9.31 -16.73 7.84
N LEU A 10 8.29 -16.52 7.01
CA LEU A 10 6.87 -16.63 7.37
C LEU A 10 6.21 -17.71 6.52
N TYR A 11 5.58 -18.70 7.11
CA TYR A 11 4.85 -19.76 6.42
C TYR A 11 3.36 -19.59 6.72
N ALA A 12 2.58 -19.25 5.69
CA ALA A 12 1.15 -19.02 5.83
C ALA A 12 0.37 -20.31 5.55
N VAL A 13 -0.43 -20.76 6.51
CA VAL A 13 -1.30 -21.92 6.39
C VAL A 13 -2.75 -21.45 6.55
N SER A 14 -3.44 -21.42 5.42
CA SER A 14 -4.79 -20.90 5.34
C SER A 14 -5.82 -22.03 5.36
N GLY A 15 -7.06 -21.74 5.73
CA GLY A 15 -8.14 -22.70 5.56
C GLY A 15 -9.49 -22.17 6.01
N ALA A 16 -10.53 -22.46 5.24
CA ALA A 16 -11.90 -22.12 5.61
C ALA A 16 -12.32 -22.82 6.93
N PRO A 17 -13.35 -22.32 7.63
CA PRO A 17 -13.89 -23.00 8.81
C PRO A 17 -14.15 -24.50 8.56
N GLY A 18 -13.83 -25.33 9.55
CA GLY A 18 -13.97 -26.80 9.46
C GLY A 18 -12.82 -27.54 8.76
N ALA A 19 -11.82 -26.83 8.20
CA ALA A 19 -10.64 -27.46 7.58
C ALA A 19 -9.70 -28.18 8.57
N GLY A 20 -9.81 -27.92 9.87
CA GLY A 20 -9.00 -28.60 10.90
C GLY A 20 -7.79 -27.83 11.43
N LYS A 21 -7.70 -26.50 11.22
CA LYS A 21 -6.60 -25.64 11.71
C LYS A 21 -6.33 -25.80 13.22
N THR A 22 -7.33 -25.59 14.06
CA THR A 22 -7.22 -25.75 15.52
C THR A 22 -6.82 -27.17 15.93
N SER A 23 -7.30 -28.19 15.20
CA SER A 23 -6.95 -29.58 15.51
C SER A 23 -5.48 -29.90 15.22
N VAL A 24 -4.91 -29.31 14.17
CA VAL A 24 -3.49 -29.51 13.82
C VAL A 24 -2.55 -28.62 14.61
N GLN A 25 -3.04 -27.49 15.17
CA GLN A 25 -2.23 -26.53 15.94
C GLN A 25 -1.48 -27.20 17.11
N SER A 26 -2.15 -28.02 17.93
CA SER A 26 -1.51 -28.68 19.07
C SER A 26 -0.39 -29.63 18.65
N GLU A 27 -0.59 -30.35 17.54
CA GLU A 27 0.43 -31.26 16.97
C GLU A 27 1.60 -30.48 16.38
N LEU A 28 1.33 -29.33 15.73
CA LEU A 28 2.36 -28.43 15.24
C LEU A 28 3.19 -27.87 16.40
N LEU A 29 2.56 -27.40 17.47
CA LEU A 29 3.25 -26.90 18.67
C LEU A 29 4.15 -27.97 19.31
N ALA A 30 3.69 -29.21 19.39
CA ALA A 30 4.48 -30.32 19.92
C ALA A 30 5.70 -30.67 19.05
N ALA A 31 5.65 -30.40 17.75
CA ALA A 31 6.69 -30.72 16.78
C ALA A 31 7.49 -29.49 16.28
N ALA A 32 7.20 -28.30 16.79
CA ALA A 32 7.75 -27.03 16.33
C ALA A 32 9.18 -26.81 16.84
N ASP A 33 10.15 -27.51 16.27
CA ASP A 33 11.58 -27.32 16.55
C ASP A 33 12.05 -25.94 16.07
N GLY A 34 12.07 -24.96 16.98
CA GLY A 34 12.50 -23.57 16.72
C GLY A 34 11.54 -22.74 15.86
N LEU A 35 10.37 -23.27 15.53
CA LEU A 35 9.30 -22.58 14.78
C LEU A 35 8.30 -21.98 15.75
N VAL A 36 7.91 -20.71 15.56
CA VAL A 36 6.79 -20.14 16.32
C VAL A 36 5.51 -20.42 15.55
N VAL A 37 4.59 -21.18 16.15
CA VAL A 37 3.27 -21.46 15.58
C VAL A 37 2.28 -20.50 16.21
N MET A 38 1.51 -19.81 15.38
CA MET A 38 0.48 -18.86 15.80
C MET A 38 -0.83 -19.19 15.09
N ASP A 39 -1.95 -19.15 15.79
CA ASP A 39 -3.29 -19.16 15.19
C ASP A 39 -3.94 -17.79 15.38
N ILE A 40 -4.54 -17.26 14.31
CA ILE A 40 -5.25 -15.97 14.36
C ILE A 40 -6.33 -15.97 15.45
N ASP A 41 -6.91 -17.13 15.77
CA ASP A 41 -7.97 -17.24 16.76
C ASP A 41 -7.45 -17.15 18.23
N GLU A 42 -6.13 -17.14 18.48
CA GLU A 42 -5.54 -17.12 19.83
C GLU A 42 -5.86 -15.83 20.63
N LEU A 43 -6.20 -14.74 19.94
CA LEU A 43 -6.55 -13.47 20.58
C LEU A 43 -8.06 -13.30 20.78
N LEU A 44 -8.85 -14.31 20.44
CA LEU A 44 -10.30 -14.28 20.59
C LEU A 44 -10.71 -14.86 21.95
N GLU A 45 -11.56 -14.14 22.66
CA GLU A 45 -12.22 -14.61 23.87
C GLU A 45 -13.64 -15.03 23.48
N ASP A 46 -13.97 -16.31 23.59
CA ASP A 46 -15.28 -16.85 23.18
C ASP A 46 -15.71 -16.49 21.74
N SER A 47 -14.76 -16.51 20.80
CA SER A 47 -14.94 -16.07 19.40
C SER A 47 -15.26 -14.58 19.23
N ALA A 48 -14.94 -13.78 20.23
CA ALA A 48 -15.06 -12.33 20.21
C ALA A 48 -13.70 -11.64 20.36
N LEU A 49 -13.55 -10.49 19.69
CA LEU A 49 -12.43 -9.59 19.85
C LEU A 49 -12.91 -8.38 20.65
N ILE A 50 -12.42 -8.20 21.88
CA ILE A 50 -12.81 -7.09 22.77
C ILE A 50 -14.35 -7.05 22.95
N GLY A 51 -14.95 -8.23 23.16
CA GLY A 51 -16.39 -8.38 23.35
C GLY A 51 -17.24 -8.28 22.07
N VAL A 52 -16.64 -8.08 20.90
CA VAL A 52 -17.36 -8.10 19.62
C VAL A 52 -17.18 -9.47 18.95
N PRO A 53 -18.27 -10.26 18.75
CA PRO A 53 -18.19 -11.50 17.99
C PRO A 53 -17.61 -11.24 16.60
N ILE A 54 -16.60 -11.99 16.17
CA ILE A 54 -15.92 -11.69 14.89
C ILE A 54 -16.52 -12.42 13.68
N ALA A 55 -17.34 -13.44 13.93
CA ALA A 55 -17.97 -14.26 12.90
C ALA A 55 -19.40 -13.77 12.54
N VAL A 56 -19.64 -12.47 12.65
CA VAL A 56 -20.91 -11.82 12.30
C VAL A 56 -20.66 -10.68 11.31
N PRO A 57 -21.62 -10.35 10.41
CA PRO A 57 -21.46 -9.28 9.43
C PRO A 57 -21.09 -7.93 10.04
N GLU A 58 -21.54 -7.64 11.26
CA GLU A 58 -21.25 -6.39 11.98
C GLU A 58 -19.77 -6.23 12.32
N ALA A 59 -18.99 -7.31 12.33
CA ALA A 59 -17.56 -7.28 12.58
C ALA A 59 -16.72 -6.97 11.33
N VAL A 60 -17.33 -6.88 10.13
CA VAL A 60 -16.63 -6.55 8.87
C VAL A 60 -15.69 -5.34 9.00
N PRO A 61 -16.10 -4.20 9.62
CA PRO A 61 -15.21 -3.04 9.78
C PRO A 61 -13.99 -3.28 10.69
N ILE A 62 -14.01 -4.31 11.54
CA ILE A 62 -12.96 -4.60 12.52
C ILE A 62 -11.83 -5.43 11.90
N TRP A 63 -12.14 -6.27 10.91
CA TRP A 63 -11.19 -7.18 10.27
C TRP A 63 -9.90 -6.50 9.75
N PRO A 64 -9.95 -5.32 9.10
CA PRO A 64 -8.73 -4.63 8.68
C PRO A 64 -7.80 -4.28 9.85
N ALA A 65 -8.34 -3.75 10.95
CA ALA A 65 -7.55 -3.41 12.14
C ALA A 65 -6.97 -4.67 12.80
N TYR A 66 -7.78 -5.74 12.86
CA TYR A 66 -7.37 -7.02 13.40
C TYR A 66 -6.23 -7.66 12.60
N GLY A 67 -6.32 -7.65 11.27
CA GLY A 67 -5.26 -8.12 10.38
C GLY A 67 -3.96 -7.31 10.54
N ARG A 68 -4.05 -5.98 10.68
CA ARG A 68 -2.87 -5.12 10.95
C ARG A 68 -2.21 -5.46 12.29
N MET A 69 -2.99 -5.72 13.33
CA MET A 69 -2.47 -6.13 14.64
C MET A 69 -1.69 -7.45 14.53
N TRP A 70 -2.29 -8.47 13.92
CA TRP A 70 -1.63 -9.76 13.71
C TRP A 70 -0.35 -9.62 12.89
N ARG A 71 -0.36 -8.76 11.86
CA ARG A 71 0.86 -8.48 11.10
C ARG A 71 1.99 -7.95 11.97
N ARG A 72 1.70 -7.02 12.89
CA ARG A 72 2.71 -6.49 13.83
C ARG A 72 3.25 -7.56 14.78
N ILE A 73 2.40 -8.46 15.27
CA ILE A 73 2.80 -9.58 16.15
C ILE A 73 3.75 -10.54 15.41
N ILE A 74 3.38 -10.91 14.18
CA ILE A 74 4.19 -11.78 13.30
C ILE A 74 5.54 -11.12 13.02
N ASP A 75 5.55 -9.86 12.57
CA ASP A 75 6.77 -9.16 12.20
C ASP A 75 7.68 -8.86 13.40
N MET A 76 7.13 -8.65 14.60
CA MET A 76 7.93 -8.56 15.83
C MET A 76 8.68 -9.85 16.11
N THR A 77 8.01 -11.00 15.99
CA THR A 77 8.63 -12.32 16.20
C THR A 77 9.72 -12.59 15.16
N ARG A 78 9.45 -12.26 13.90
CA ARG A 78 10.38 -12.46 12.79
C ARG A 78 11.62 -11.57 12.87
N ARG A 79 11.49 -10.32 13.36
CA ARG A 79 12.64 -9.42 13.61
C ARG A 79 13.57 -9.96 14.69
N SER A 80 13.03 -10.71 15.63
CA SER A 80 13.81 -11.40 16.66
C SER A 80 14.50 -12.66 16.14
N GLY A 81 14.44 -12.94 14.83
CA GLY A 81 15.13 -14.07 14.19
C GLY A 81 14.36 -15.39 14.23
N HIS A 82 13.10 -15.38 14.67
CA HIS A 82 12.30 -16.60 14.79
C HIS A 82 11.37 -16.78 13.57
N PRO A 83 11.46 -17.91 12.85
CA PRO A 83 10.52 -18.20 11.77
C PRO A 83 9.12 -18.43 12.34
N VAL A 84 8.10 -17.98 11.61
CA VAL A 84 6.70 -18.07 12.03
C VAL A 84 5.92 -18.97 11.08
N LEU A 85 5.09 -19.85 11.62
CA LEU A 85 4.01 -20.54 10.91
C LEU A 85 2.68 -19.99 11.42
N PHE A 86 1.91 -19.37 10.53
CA PHE A 86 0.68 -18.66 10.88
C PHE A 86 -0.54 -19.39 10.30
N LEU A 87 -1.44 -19.81 11.18
CA LEU A 87 -2.74 -20.41 10.85
C LEU A 87 -3.81 -19.30 10.80
N SER A 88 -4.49 -19.12 9.66
CA SER A 88 -5.56 -18.11 9.57
C SER A 88 -6.57 -18.43 8.45
N PRO A 89 -7.68 -17.68 8.32
CA PRO A 89 -8.54 -17.76 7.13
C PRO A 89 -8.00 -16.89 5.98
N ASN A 90 -6.93 -16.11 6.17
CA ASN A 90 -6.51 -15.14 5.17
C ASN A 90 -6.02 -15.80 3.88
N VAL A 91 -6.23 -15.13 2.76
CA VAL A 91 -5.74 -15.54 1.44
C VAL A 91 -4.34 -14.96 1.16
N PRO A 92 -3.62 -15.40 0.12
CA PRO A 92 -2.24 -14.95 -0.11
C PRO A 92 -2.08 -13.44 -0.28
N SER A 93 -3.07 -12.77 -0.91
CA SER A 93 -3.08 -11.31 -1.09
C SER A 93 -3.16 -10.52 0.23
N GLU A 94 -3.65 -11.13 1.30
CA GLU A 94 -3.76 -10.53 2.63
C GLU A 94 -2.53 -10.85 3.52
N LEU A 95 -1.75 -11.89 3.19
CA LEU A 95 -0.56 -12.33 3.92
C LEU A 95 0.73 -12.13 3.11
N ARG A 96 0.89 -10.94 2.53
CA ARG A 96 2.04 -10.62 1.66
C ARG A 96 3.39 -10.78 2.38
N GLY A 97 4.41 -11.21 1.62
CA GLY A 97 5.76 -11.40 2.14
C GLY A 97 5.94 -12.67 2.97
N ALA A 98 4.98 -13.61 2.91
CA ALA A 98 5.22 -14.97 3.35
C ALA A 98 6.19 -15.67 2.39
N THR A 99 7.03 -16.53 2.96
CA THR A 99 7.95 -17.43 2.24
C THR A 99 7.19 -18.49 1.44
N GLY A 100 5.99 -18.87 1.89
CA GLY A 100 5.10 -19.73 1.13
C GLY A 100 3.69 -19.76 1.70
N TYR A 101 2.76 -20.20 0.85
CA TYR A 101 1.34 -20.33 1.14
C TYR A 101 0.89 -21.79 0.98
N LEU A 102 0.12 -22.27 1.95
CA LEU A 102 -0.47 -23.60 1.95
C LEU A 102 -1.94 -23.52 2.33
N LEU A 103 -2.80 -24.19 1.57
CA LEU A 103 -4.19 -24.36 1.91
C LEU A 103 -4.40 -25.67 2.65
N LEU A 104 -4.96 -25.60 3.85
CA LEU A 104 -5.56 -26.72 4.55
C LEU A 104 -7.00 -26.90 4.05
N ASP A 105 -7.31 -28.06 3.47
CA ASP A 105 -8.63 -28.31 2.90
C ASP A 105 -9.17 -29.71 3.25
N CYS A 106 -10.47 -29.88 3.04
CA CYS A 106 -11.19 -31.14 3.05
C CYS A 106 -12.36 -31.08 2.05
N ASP A 107 -12.97 -32.24 1.82
CA ASP A 107 -14.17 -32.39 1.02
C ASP A 107 -15.32 -31.63 1.68
N ASP A 108 -16.19 -31.07 0.85
CA ASP A 108 -17.34 -30.29 1.31
C ASP A 108 -18.23 -31.11 2.26
N ALA A 109 -18.38 -32.41 2.00
CA ALA A 109 -19.13 -33.32 2.88
C ALA A 109 -18.47 -33.44 4.27
N VAL A 110 -17.16 -33.69 4.31
CA VAL A 110 -16.39 -33.79 5.57
C VAL A 110 -16.42 -32.46 6.33
N ARG A 111 -16.27 -31.33 5.64
CA ARG A 111 -16.39 -29.99 6.22
C ARG A 111 -17.77 -29.79 6.85
N ALA A 112 -18.82 -30.07 6.10
CA ALA A 112 -20.19 -29.89 6.56
C ALA A 112 -20.48 -30.75 7.81
N ASP A 113 -20.04 -32.00 7.82
CA ASP A 113 -20.24 -32.90 8.98
C ASP A 113 -19.46 -32.42 10.21
N ARG A 114 -18.21 -31.97 10.04
CA ARG A 114 -17.42 -31.37 11.13
C ARG A 114 -18.07 -30.13 11.71
N LEU A 115 -18.61 -29.25 10.88
CA LEU A 115 -19.25 -28.01 11.33
C LEU A 115 -20.60 -28.29 12.01
N ARG A 116 -21.43 -29.19 11.46
CA ARG A 116 -22.67 -29.64 12.12
C ARG A 116 -22.41 -30.28 13.48
N ALA A 117 -21.35 -31.08 13.59
CA ALA A 117 -20.95 -31.68 14.88
C ALA A 117 -20.57 -30.63 15.93
N ARG A 118 -20.22 -29.40 15.52
CA ARG A 118 -19.97 -28.24 16.39
C ARG A 118 -21.22 -27.41 16.67
N GLY A 119 -22.38 -27.83 16.18
CA GLY A 119 -23.65 -27.13 16.36
C GLY A 119 -23.88 -25.96 15.40
N TRP A 120 -23.11 -25.86 14.31
CA TRP A 120 -23.34 -24.83 13.30
C TRP A 120 -24.67 -25.08 12.56
N ASP A 121 -25.41 -24.02 12.29
CA ASP A 121 -26.62 -24.10 11.50
C ASP A 121 -26.32 -24.27 9.99
N ALA A 122 -27.36 -24.53 9.20
CA ALA A 122 -27.22 -24.75 7.76
C ALA A 122 -26.65 -23.53 7.01
N ALA A 123 -26.99 -22.31 7.42
CA ALA A 123 -26.52 -21.10 6.75
C ALA A 123 -25.02 -20.85 7.01
N GLN A 124 -24.57 -21.08 8.24
CA GLN A 124 -23.16 -21.01 8.61
C GLN A 124 -22.33 -22.08 7.88
N VAL A 125 -22.86 -23.31 7.79
CA VAL A 125 -22.22 -24.40 7.01
C VAL A 125 -22.10 -24.00 5.54
N ASP A 126 -23.18 -23.53 4.91
CA ASP A 126 -23.18 -23.11 3.51
C ASP A 126 -22.22 -21.95 3.26
N SER A 127 -22.08 -21.01 4.20
CA SER A 127 -21.09 -19.94 4.10
C SER A 127 -19.66 -20.49 4.09
N ALA A 128 -19.32 -21.37 5.04
CA ALA A 128 -17.99 -21.99 5.09
C ALA A 128 -17.67 -22.83 3.83
N LEU A 129 -18.69 -23.46 3.22
CA LEU A 129 -18.54 -24.17 1.96
C LEU A 129 -18.24 -23.22 0.79
N ARG A 130 -18.88 -22.03 0.75
CA ARG A 130 -18.57 -21.00 -0.26
C ARG A 130 -17.14 -20.49 -0.10
N ASP A 131 -16.71 -20.18 1.13
CA ASP A 131 -15.35 -19.72 1.40
C ASP A 131 -14.32 -20.75 0.94
N ALA A 132 -14.54 -22.03 1.26
CA ALA A 132 -13.64 -23.09 0.84
C ALA A 132 -13.51 -23.22 -0.69
N ARG A 133 -14.62 -23.08 -1.42
CA ARG A 133 -14.61 -23.09 -2.89
C ARG A 133 -13.86 -21.87 -3.44
N ALA A 134 -14.02 -20.71 -2.81
CA ALA A 134 -13.30 -19.50 -3.17
C ALA A 134 -11.78 -19.63 -2.90
N TYR A 135 -11.36 -20.38 -1.87
CA TYR A 135 -9.94 -20.54 -1.54
C TYR A 135 -9.21 -21.47 -2.50
N ARG A 136 -9.81 -22.59 -2.90
CA ARG A 136 -9.15 -23.62 -3.74
C ARG A 136 -8.37 -23.08 -4.96
N PRO A 137 -8.88 -22.13 -5.77
CA PRO A 137 -8.12 -21.61 -6.91
C PRO A 137 -6.99 -20.63 -6.53
N LEU A 138 -6.90 -20.18 -5.27
CA LEU A 138 -5.95 -19.17 -4.82
C LEU A 138 -4.62 -19.76 -4.29
N PHE A 139 -4.52 -21.09 -4.17
CA PHE A 139 -3.34 -21.75 -3.56
C PHE A 139 -2.81 -22.87 -4.45
N ASP A 140 -1.49 -22.83 -4.70
CA ASP A 140 -0.80 -23.88 -5.48
C ASP A 140 -0.54 -25.14 -4.65
N THR A 141 -0.40 -25.01 -3.34
CA THR A 141 -0.13 -26.12 -2.42
C THR A 141 -1.31 -26.38 -1.50
N VAL A 142 -1.80 -27.62 -1.50
CA VAL A 142 -2.93 -28.05 -0.67
C VAL A 142 -2.53 -29.25 0.17
N VAL A 143 -2.83 -29.21 1.48
CA VAL A 143 -2.81 -30.38 2.36
C VAL A 143 -4.24 -30.75 2.72
N ARG A 144 -4.60 -31.98 2.35
CA ARG A 144 -5.92 -32.56 2.61
C ARG A 144 -6.02 -33.11 4.02
N THR A 145 -7.19 -32.96 4.64
CA THR A 145 -7.45 -33.40 6.02
C THR A 145 -8.55 -34.46 6.13
N ASP A 146 -8.97 -35.04 5.00
CA ASP A 146 -10.13 -35.94 4.91
C ASP A 146 -9.94 -37.25 5.68
N ASP A 147 -8.75 -37.83 5.57
CA ASP A 147 -8.48 -39.24 5.87
C ASP A 147 -7.29 -39.44 6.83
N THR A 148 -6.78 -38.35 7.39
CA THR A 148 -5.55 -38.36 8.18
C THR A 148 -5.81 -37.75 9.55
N ASP A 149 -5.26 -38.36 10.59
CA ASP A 149 -5.26 -37.79 11.93
C ASP A 149 -4.47 -36.45 11.97
N PRO A 150 -4.73 -35.58 12.97
CA PRO A 150 -4.05 -34.29 13.08
C PRO A 150 -2.51 -34.36 13.06
N SER A 151 -1.90 -35.42 13.62
CA SER A 151 -0.44 -35.58 13.66
C SER A 151 0.14 -35.83 12.27
N GLY A 152 -0.53 -36.66 11.46
CA GLY A 152 -0.18 -36.87 10.06
C GLY A 152 -0.32 -35.61 9.21
N VAL A 153 -1.33 -34.78 9.47
CA VAL A 153 -1.48 -33.46 8.84
C VAL A 153 -0.34 -32.53 9.24
N ALA A 154 -0.01 -32.43 10.53
CA ALA A 154 1.10 -31.60 11.03
C ALA A 154 2.42 -31.97 10.36
N LYS A 155 2.73 -33.27 10.26
CA LYS A 155 3.94 -33.76 9.58
C LYS A 155 4.02 -33.30 8.12
N ARG A 156 2.90 -33.30 7.38
CA ARG A 156 2.85 -32.83 5.98
C ARG A 156 3.08 -31.32 5.87
N ILE A 157 2.50 -30.54 6.78
CA ILE A 157 2.73 -29.09 6.84
C ILE A 157 4.21 -28.80 7.12
N LEU A 158 4.81 -29.51 8.08
CA LEU A 158 6.22 -29.33 8.42
C LEU A 158 7.16 -29.74 7.28
N ALA A 159 6.85 -30.84 6.58
CA ALA A 159 7.58 -31.27 5.39
C ALA A 159 7.50 -30.25 4.24
N TRP A 160 6.32 -29.65 4.03
CA TRP A 160 6.14 -28.55 3.07
C TRP A 160 6.99 -27.33 3.44
N ARG A 161 6.96 -26.91 4.70
CA ARG A 161 7.82 -25.82 5.19
C ARG A 161 9.30 -26.14 4.93
N ASP A 162 9.73 -27.37 5.19
CA ASP A 162 11.12 -27.77 5.04
C ASP A 162 11.57 -27.82 3.57
N SER A 163 10.66 -28.06 2.62
CA SER A 163 10.97 -27.98 1.18
C SER A 163 11.16 -26.55 0.68
N LEU A 164 10.61 -25.56 1.39
CA LEU A 164 10.77 -24.13 1.10
C LEU A 164 12.02 -23.52 1.74
N ARG A 165 12.65 -24.22 2.70
CA ARG A 165 13.91 -23.77 3.27
C ARG A 165 14.96 -23.78 2.17
N PRO A 166 15.70 -22.68 1.96
CA PRO A 166 16.88 -22.72 1.11
C PRO A 166 17.73 -23.87 1.61
N SER A 167 18.13 -24.78 0.71
CA SER A 167 19.05 -25.84 1.07
C SER A 167 20.25 -25.14 1.69
N ALA A 168 20.41 -25.25 3.02
CA ALA A 168 21.58 -24.72 3.69
C ALA A 168 22.74 -25.37 2.94
N GLY A 169 23.46 -24.58 2.14
CA GLY A 169 24.49 -25.10 1.26
C GLY A 169 25.34 -26.04 2.08
N ALA A 170 25.73 -27.18 1.50
CA ALA A 170 26.54 -28.23 2.10
C ALA A 170 27.96 -27.76 2.49
N GLY A 171 28.03 -26.68 3.26
CA GLY A 171 29.15 -26.07 3.93
C GLY A 171 28.82 -26.04 5.41
N SER A 172 28.78 -27.23 6.02
CA SER A 172 28.94 -27.37 7.46
C SER A 172 30.24 -26.66 7.85
N LEU A 173 30.09 -25.48 8.45
CA LEU A 173 31.13 -24.85 9.25
C LEU A 173 31.01 -25.41 10.68
N GLU A 174 31.51 -26.64 10.87
CA GLU A 174 32.15 -26.97 12.15
C GLU A 174 33.44 -26.15 12.23
N GLY A 175 33.32 -24.94 12.77
CA GLY A 175 34.44 -24.04 13.05
C GLY A 175 35.24 -24.48 14.27
N GLY A 176 36.04 -25.53 14.11
CA GLY A 176 37.35 -25.60 14.75
C GLY A 176 38.33 -24.78 13.92
N PHE A 177 38.79 -23.66 14.47
CA PHE A 177 39.74 -22.72 13.90
C PHE A 177 40.98 -23.38 13.25
N ARG A 178 41.12 -23.32 11.90
CA ARG A 178 42.43 -23.21 11.22
C ARG A 178 42.33 -22.84 9.73
N VAL A 179 43.19 -21.90 9.34
CA VAL A 179 43.45 -21.39 7.99
C VAL A 179 44.19 -22.42 7.12
N ARG A 180 43.72 -22.68 5.89
CA ARG A 180 44.52 -22.65 4.64
C ARG A 180 43.69 -22.89 3.36
N SER A 181 44.16 -22.22 2.31
CA SER A 181 43.71 -22.08 0.91
C SER A 181 43.50 -23.35 0.08
N ARG A 182 42.58 -23.35 -0.91
CA ARG A 182 42.84 -23.25 -2.37
C ARG A 182 41.60 -23.54 -3.26
N SER A 183 41.40 -22.66 -4.25
CA SER A 183 40.93 -22.85 -5.64
C SER A 183 39.86 -23.91 -6.04
N GLY A 184 38.81 -23.43 -6.72
CA GLY A 184 37.98 -24.18 -7.70
C GLY A 184 36.70 -23.38 -8.01
N LYS A 185 36.66 -22.56 -9.07
CA LYS A 185 36.10 -22.83 -10.42
C LYS A 185 34.65 -23.37 -10.45
N GLY A 186 33.73 -22.49 -10.88
CA GLY A 186 32.73 -22.78 -11.92
C GLY A 186 31.33 -23.26 -11.47
N GLY A 187 30.30 -22.54 -11.93
CA GLY A 187 28.86 -22.88 -11.84
C GLY A 187 28.15 -22.05 -10.77
N ASP A 188 27.05 -21.34 -10.99
CA ASP A 188 26.14 -21.28 -12.13
C ASP A 188 25.51 -19.87 -12.10
N ALA A 189 25.75 -19.07 -13.13
CA ALA A 189 25.06 -17.80 -13.33
C ALA A 189 23.74 -18.10 -14.04
N MET A 190 22.73 -18.56 -13.28
CA MET A 190 21.35 -18.51 -13.75
C MET A 190 20.88 -17.06 -13.61
N THR A 191 21.10 -16.32 -14.68
CA THR A 191 20.60 -14.97 -14.92
C THR A 191 19.13 -14.89 -14.54
N ARG A 192 18.83 -14.14 -13.47
CA ARG A 192 17.57 -13.39 -13.36
C ARG A 192 17.56 -12.42 -14.53
N GLU A 193 17.15 -12.88 -15.71
CA GLU A 193 16.64 -11.96 -16.73
C GLU A 193 15.41 -11.32 -16.09
N HIS A 194 15.63 -10.14 -15.51
CA HIS A 194 14.59 -9.18 -15.28
C HIS A 194 13.92 -8.99 -16.64
N THR A 195 12.73 -9.55 -16.81
CA THR A 195 11.79 -9.02 -17.79
C THR A 195 11.52 -7.59 -17.35
N ASP A 196 12.35 -6.67 -17.83
CA ASP A 196 12.15 -5.24 -17.74
C ASP A 196 10.76 -5.01 -18.33
N SER A 197 9.80 -4.74 -17.45
CA SER A 197 8.45 -4.41 -17.90
C SER A 197 8.55 -3.20 -18.82
N ILE A 198 7.58 -3.08 -19.73
CA ILE A 198 7.51 -1.92 -20.62
C ILE A 198 7.55 -0.63 -19.79
N ASP A 199 6.96 -0.62 -18.60
CA ASP A 199 6.97 0.51 -17.66
C ASP A 199 8.37 0.87 -17.14
N GLU A 200 9.16 -0.12 -16.70
CA GLU A 200 10.54 0.13 -16.24
C GLU A 200 11.45 0.60 -17.38
N ARG A 201 11.18 0.16 -18.61
CA ARG A 201 11.88 0.68 -19.79
C ARG A 201 11.47 2.12 -20.08
N LEU A 202 10.18 2.44 -20.13
CA LEU A 202 9.71 3.80 -20.41
C LEU A 202 10.18 4.80 -19.34
N TRP A 203 10.18 4.39 -18.07
CA TRP A 203 10.67 5.23 -16.98
C TRP A 203 12.18 5.52 -17.11
N ARG A 204 12.98 4.52 -17.48
CA ARG A 204 14.42 4.71 -17.76
C ARG A 204 14.69 5.49 -19.06
N GLU A 205 13.83 5.35 -20.07
CA GLU A 205 13.92 6.18 -21.28
C GLU A 205 13.69 7.65 -20.93
N ALA A 206 12.65 7.93 -20.13
CA ALA A 206 12.32 9.26 -19.64
C ALA A 206 13.44 9.87 -18.78
N ASP A 207 14.17 9.05 -18.03
CA ASP A 207 15.37 9.44 -17.27
C ASP A 207 16.53 9.90 -18.16
N SER A 208 16.70 9.29 -19.32
CA SER A 208 17.86 9.53 -20.20
C SER A 208 17.69 10.69 -21.18
N GLY A 209 16.53 11.35 -21.21
CA GLY A 209 16.22 12.36 -22.21
C GLY A 209 14.88 13.06 -22.03
N THR A 210 14.06 13.02 -23.07
CA THR A 210 12.72 13.62 -23.06
C THR A 210 11.70 12.60 -22.56
N ALA A 211 11.03 12.89 -21.46
CA ALA A 211 9.87 12.18 -20.97
C ALA A 211 8.66 12.46 -21.87
N GLU A 212 8.16 11.44 -22.57
CA GLU A 212 6.84 11.47 -23.20
C GLU A 212 5.81 11.00 -22.16
N THR A 213 5.29 11.93 -21.35
CA THR A 213 4.35 11.65 -20.26
C THR A 213 3.10 10.97 -20.79
N ARG A 214 2.59 11.39 -21.95
CA ARG A 214 1.47 10.73 -22.62
C ARG A 214 1.73 9.23 -22.86
N ARG A 215 2.97 8.86 -23.19
CA ARG A 215 3.37 7.47 -23.42
C ARG A 215 3.57 6.71 -22.09
N LEU A 216 4.01 7.41 -21.04
CA LEU A 216 4.13 6.87 -19.68
C LEU A 216 2.77 6.53 -19.09
N THR A 217 1.75 7.36 -19.30
CA THR A 217 0.43 7.21 -18.65
C THR A 217 -0.63 6.56 -19.54
N GLY A 218 -0.42 6.52 -20.86
CA GLY A 218 -1.34 5.90 -21.81
C GLY A 218 -1.66 4.45 -21.47
N GLY A 219 -2.94 4.16 -21.24
CA GLY A 219 -3.44 2.82 -20.92
C GLY A 219 -3.08 2.30 -19.52
N ARG A 220 -2.72 3.18 -18.58
CA ARG A 220 -2.31 2.83 -17.21
C ARG A 220 -3.13 3.60 -16.19
N PRO A 221 -3.20 3.11 -14.94
CA PRO A 221 -3.85 3.87 -13.88
C PRO A 221 -3.07 5.15 -13.58
N PHE A 222 -3.80 6.27 -13.48
CA PHE A 222 -3.24 7.53 -13.04
C PHE A 222 -4.24 8.37 -12.24
N CYS A 223 -3.67 9.27 -11.45
CA CYS A 223 -4.33 10.44 -10.90
C CYS A 223 -3.67 11.69 -11.48
N SER A 224 -4.44 12.77 -11.65
CA SER A 224 -3.93 14.01 -12.20
C SER A 224 -4.54 15.22 -11.51
N GLY A 225 -3.76 16.30 -11.41
CA GLY A 225 -4.15 17.48 -10.67
C GLY A 225 -3.37 18.73 -11.05
N VAL A 226 -3.62 19.80 -10.31
CA VAL A 226 -3.03 21.12 -10.54
C VAL A 226 -2.34 21.69 -9.30
N LEU A 227 -1.32 22.49 -9.54
CA LEU A 227 -0.57 23.27 -8.56
C LEU A 227 -0.83 24.73 -8.86
N LEU A 228 -1.71 25.35 -8.09
CA LEU A 228 -1.96 26.79 -8.11
C LEU A 228 -1.03 27.46 -7.11
N VAL A 229 -0.09 28.26 -7.62
CA VAL A 229 0.96 28.90 -6.81
C VAL A 229 0.81 30.41 -6.87
N ARG A 230 0.77 31.07 -5.71
CA ARG A 230 0.68 32.53 -5.58
C ARG A 230 1.42 33.00 -4.34
N ASP A 231 2.23 34.05 -4.47
CA ASP A 231 2.90 34.72 -3.35
C ASP A 231 3.65 33.76 -2.39
N GLY A 232 4.36 32.78 -2.96
CA GLY A 232 5.11 31.78 -2.18
C GLY A 232 4.22 30.75 -1.45
N LYS A 233 2.96 30.63 -1.84
CA LYS A 233 1.99 29.66 -1.32
C LYS A 233 1.43 28.78 -2.43
N VAL A 234 1.02 27.58 -2.07
CA VAL A 234 0.27 26.65 -2.92
C VAL A 234 -1.15 26.51 -2.37
N LEU A 235 -2.13 26.42 -3.26
CA LEU A 235 -3.49 26.04 -2.87
C LEU A 235 -3.54 24.52 -2.64
N ALA A 236 -4.00 24.11 -1.46
CA ALA A 236 -4.10 22.71 -1.06
C ALA A 236 -5.49 22.41 -0.50
N THR A 237 -5.86 21.13 -0.53
CA THR A 237 -7.10 20.60 0.06
C THR A 237 -6.84 20.08 1.48
N LEU A 238 -7.83 20.22 2.37
CA LEU A 238 -7.87 19.58 3.67
C LEU A 238 -9.03 18.58 3.70
N ASN A 239 -8.70 17.30 3.78
CA ASN A 239 -9.67 16.20 3.68
C ASN A 239 -9.61 15.34 4.96
N ALA A 240 -10.76 14.78 5.36
CA ALA A 240 -10.79 13.84 6.48
C ALA A 240 -10.17 12.48 6.10
N ASP A 241 -10.23 12.15 4.81
CA ASP A 241 -9.71 10.92 4.25
C ASP A 241 -8.18 10.85 4.33
N GLY A 242 -7.68 9.67 4.68
CA GLY A 242 -6.23 9.42 4.78
C GLY A 242 -5.62 9.67 6.16
N VAL A 243 -6.39 10.15 7.14
CA VAL A 243 -5.95 10.15 8.55
C VAL A 243 -6.11 8.74 9.12
N ASP A 244 -5.01 8.11 9.57
CA ASP A 244 -5.08 6.81 10.23
C ASP A 244 -6.01 6.91 11.44
N ALA A 245 -6.93 5.95 11.60
CA ALA A 245 -7.85 5.91 12.74
C ALA A 245 -7.14 5.91 14.10
N VAL A 246 -5.86 5.52 14.15
CA VAL A 246 -5.02 5.60 15.36
C VAL A 246 -4.62 7.05 15.69
N ASP A 247 -4.45 7.88 14.67
CA ASP A 247 -4.04 9.28 14.82
C ASP A 247 -5.24 10.24 14.83
N ALA A 248 -6.37 9.83 14.26
CA ALA A 248 -7.59 10.63 14.17
C ALA A 248 -8.15 10.99 15.56
N SER A 249 -7.95 12.24 15.99
CA SER A 249 -8.62 12.81 17.15
C SER A 249 -10.08 13.21 16.87
N GLY A 250 -10.55 13.00 15.63
CA GLY A 250 -11.83 13.49 15.11
C GLY A 250 -11.76 14.92 14.57
N THR A 251 -10.62 15.59 14.68
CA THR A 251 -10.37 16.94 14.14
C THR A 251 -9.10 17.02 13.28
N ASP A 252 -8.46 15.88 13.01
CA ASP A 252 -7.24 15.78 12.22
C ASP A 252 -7.56 15.82 10.73
N TRP A 253 -6.71 16.46 9.93
CA TRP A 253 -6.91 16.63 8.48
C TRP A 253 -5.67 16.20 7.69
N HIS A 254 -5.90 15.57 6.55
CA HIS A 254 -4.86 15.30 5.56
C HIS A 254 -4.75 16.46 4.57
N VAL A 255 -3.53 16.90 4.27
CA VAL A 255 -3.24 17.87 3.21
C VAL A 255 -3.07 17.14 1.89
N GLY A 256 -3.89 17.47 0.91
CA GLY A 256 -3.80 16.98 -0.47
C GLY A 256 -3.49 18.09 -1.47
N GLY A 257 -2.98 17.70 -2.65
CA GLY A 257 -3.06 18.54 -3.83
C GLY A 257 -4.50 18.72 -4.33
N VAL A 258 -4.70 19.62 -5.29
CA VAL A 258 -5.97 19.72 -6.02
C VAL A 258 -5.94 18.72 -7.18
N GLY A 259 -6.74 17.66 -7.14
CA GLY A 259 -6.66 16.59 -8.13
C GLY A 259 -7.28 15.28 -7.68
N GLY A 260 -7.47 14.36 -8.64
CA GLY A 260 -8.12 13.09 -8.36
C GLY A 260 -7.85 12.02 -9.40
N GLY A 261 -8.64 10.95 -9.37
CA GLY A 261 -8.45 9.76 -10.18
C GLY A 261 -9.12 9.86 -11.55
N MET A 262 -8.49 9.33 -12.58
CA MET A 262 -9.01 9.33 -13.95
C MET A 262 -10.42 8.71 -14.09
N GLU A 263 -11.19 9.20 -15.05
CA GLU A 263 -12.41 8.59 -15.57
C GLU A 263 -12.17 7.81 -16.88
N PRO A 264 -13.10 6.93 -17.31
CA PRO A 264 -12.96 6.17 -18.55
C PRO A 264 -12.76 7.07 -19.78
N GLY A 265 -11.63 6.90 -20.46
CA GLY A 265 -11.31 7.60 -21.71
C GLY A 265 -10.60 8.94 -21.53
N GLU A 266 -10.36 9.38 -20.29
CA GLU A 266 -9.57 10.58 -20.01
C GLU A 266 -8.08 10.37 -20.26
N ASP A 267 -7.39 11.45 -20.63
CA ASP A 267 -5.96 11.57 -20.46
C ASP A 267 -5.62 12.41 -19.21
N ILE A 268 -4.33 12.56 -18.90
CA ILE A 268 -3.89 13.29 -17.71
C ILE A 268 -4.23 14.79 -17.72
N TRP A 269 -4.42 15.39 -18.90
CA TRP A 269 -4.74 16.81 -19.02
C TRP A 269 -6.23 17.04 -18.80
N ASP A 270 -7.06 16.21 -19.43
CA ASP A 270 -8.51 16.24 -19.26
C ASP A 270 -8.88 15.98 -17.80
N CYS A 271 -8.25 14.97 -17.17
CA CYS A 271 -8.43 14.66 -15.75
C CYS A 271 -8.02 15.83 -14.86
N ALA A 272 -6.84 16.44 -15.04
CA ALA A 272 -6.41 17.57 -14.21
C ALA A 272 -7.37 18.78 -14.29
N LEU A 273 -7.91 19.06 -15.48
CA LEU A 273 -8.87 20.15 -15.69
C LEU A 273 -10.24 19.85 -15.08
N ARG A 274 -10.72 18.60 -15.19
CA ARG A 274 -11.97 18.16 -14.57
C ARG A 274 -11.88 18.25 -13.05
N GLU A 275 -10.85 17.63 -12.46
CA GLU A 275 -10.65 17.59 -11.02
C GLU A 275 -10.50 19.00 -10.44
N ALA A 276 -9.71 19.86 -11.09
CA ALA A 276 -9.59 21.26 -10.66
C ALA A 276 -10.94 22.00 -10.71
N ARG A 277 -11.80 21.69 -11.67
CA ARG A 277 -13.14 22.29 -11.75
C ARG A 277 -14.05 21.79 -10.62
N GLU A 278 -14.04 20.49 -10.34
CA GLU A 278 -14.86 19.85 -9.31
C GLU A 278 -14.46 20.32 -7.91
N GLU A 279 -13.15 20.37 -7.62
CA GLU A 279 -12.65 20.72 -6.28
C GLU A 279 -12.59 22.23 -6.02
N LEU A 280 -12.45 23.07 -7.05
CA LEU A 280 -12.35 24.53 -6.86
C LEU A 280 -13.66 25.27 -7.16
N GLY A 281 -14.54 24.66 -7.96
CA GLY A 281 -15.74 25.30 -8.50
C GLY A 281 -15.45 26.38 -9.54
N VAL A 282 -14.20 26.54 -9.97
CA VAL A 282 -13.77 27.60 -10.90
C VAL A 282 -12.84 27.06 -11.98
N PRO A 283 -12.90 27.59 -13.22
CA PRO A 283 -12.06 27.12 -14.31
C PRO A 283 -10.60 27.56 -14.12
N VAL A 284 -9.68 26.66 -14.44
CA VAL A 284 -8.24 26.91 -14.48
C VAL A 284 -7.71 26.75 -15.90
N ARG A 285 -6.51 27.28 -16.15
CA ARG A 285 -5.71 27.00 -17.34
C ARG A 285 -4.41 26.35 -16.91
N LEU A 286 -4.05 25.26 -17.57
CA LEU A 286 -2.77 24.61 -17.37
C LEU A 286 -1.65 25.45 -17.99
N VAL A 287 -0.58 25.67 -17.23
CA VAL A 287 0.61 26.39 -17.64
C VAL A 287 1.72 25.38 -17.88
N PRO A 288 2.40 25.40 -19.05
CA PRO A 288 3.51 24.49 -19.30
C PRO A 288 4.64 24.76 -18.31
N SER A 289 5.15 23.71 -17.68
CA SER A 289 6.37 23.84 -16.88
C SER A 289 7.61 23.84 -17.75
N GLU A 290 8.60 24.66 -17.41
CA GLU A 290 9.91 24.65 -18.08
C GLU A 290 10.70 23.36 -17.81
N ARG A 291 10.38 22.67 -16.71
CA ARG A 291 11.05 21.46 -16.24
C ARG A 291 10.00 20.48 -15.72
N THR A 292 10.19 19.20 -16.01
CA THR A 292 9.36 18.14 -15.47
C THR A 292 10.20 17.31 -14.51
N TYR A 293 9.70 17.08 -13.30
CA TYR A 293 10.37 16.18 -12.36
C TYR A 293 9.78 14.78 -12.45
N LEU A 294 10.63 13.76 -12.47
CA LEU A 294 10.23 12.36 -12.36
C LEU A 294 10.53 11.88 -10.94
N HIS A 295 9.52 11.36 -10.24
CA HIS A 295 9.66 10.90 -8.86
C HIS A 295 9.15 9.46 -8.69
N ASP A 296 10.02 8.56 -8.28
CA ASP A 296 9.65 7.20 -7.90
C ASP A 296 9.38 7.17 -6.39
N ILE A 297 8.09 7.08 -6.03
CA ILE A 297 7.65 7.19 -4.62
C ILE A 297 8.18 6.04 -3.77
N ASP A 298 8.35 4.86 -4.35
CA ASP A 298 8.82 3.66 -3.63
C ASP A 298 10.29 3.78 -3.22
N THR A 299 11.09 4.40 -4.08
CA THR A 299 12.54 4.57 -3.88
C THR A 299 12.94 5.96 -3.38
N ASP A 300 11.99 6.91 -3.32
CA ASP A 300 12.20 8.35 -3.05
C ASP A 300 13.22 8.98 -4.03
N GLU A 301 13.35 8.39 -5.22
CA GLU A 301 14.27 8.87 -6.24
C GLU A 301 13.62 9.98 -7.07
N LEU A 302 14.23 11.16 -7.04
CA LEU A 302 13.78 12.36 -7.73
C LEU A 302 14.80 12.77 -8.79
N ARG A 303 14.31 13.02 -10.00
CA ARG A 303 15.14 13.42 -11.15
C ARG A 303 14.46 14.51 -11.96
N GLU A 304 15.26 15.36 -12.59
CA GLU A 304 14.77 16.37 -13.54
C GLU A 304 14.82 15.80 -14.95
N ALA A 305 13.73 15.99 -15.71
CA ALA A 305 13.58 15.58 -17.09
C ALA A 305 13.00 16.73 -17.93
N ARG A 306 13.10 16.59 -19.26
CA ARG A 306 12.40 17.46 -20.21
C ARG A 306 11.19 16.72 -20.75
N THR A 307 10.15 17.44 -21.16
CA THR A 307 9.03 16.84 -21.87
C THR A 307 8.68 17.70 -23.06
N ASP A 308 8.31 17.05 -24.17
CA ASP A 308 7.78 17.71 -25.36
C ASP A 308 6.25 17.77 -25.33
N ASP A 309 5.61 17.24 -24.27
CA ASP A 309 4.18 17.35 -24.08
C ASP A 309 3.76 18.81 -23.85
N ALA A 310 2.57 19.18 -24.34
CA ALA A 310 2.04 20.52 -24.25
C ALA A 310 0.60 20.51 -23.71
N PRO A 311 0.34 21.10 -22.52
CA PRO A 311 1.32 21.65 -21.58
C PRO A 311 2.17 20.57 -20.89
N ALA A 312 3.43 20.89 -20.61
CA ALA A 312 4.35 20.05 -19.86
C ALA A 312 3.93 19.95 -18.37
N PRO A 313 3.77 18.75 -17.78
CA PRO A 313 3.56 18.61 -16.34
C PRO A 313 4.76 19.11 -15.54
N PHE A 314 4.50 19.62 -14.33
CA PHE A 314 5.56 20.02 -13.40
C PHE A 314 6.24 18.79 -12.80
N ILE A 315 5.46 17.80 -12.38
CA ILE A 315 5.98 16.57 -11.80
C ILE A 315 5.12 15.38 -12.22
N VAL A 316 5.79 14.27 -12.52
CA VAL A 316 5.21 12.96 -12.81
C VAL A 316 5.79 12.00 -11.79
N GLN A 317 4.93 11.41 -10.98
CA GLN A 317 5.32 10.44 -9.97
C GLN A 317 4.77 9.06 -10.34
N ARG A 318 5.40 8.01 -9.80
CA ARG A 318 4.86 6.66 -9.85
C ARG A 318 4.91 5.99 -8.50
N PHE A 319 3.94 5.13 -8.25
CA PHE A 319 3.88 4.26 -7.08
C PHE A 319 3.52 2.84 -7.54
N ARG A 320 4.23 1.82 -7.03
CA ARG A 320 3.97 0.43 -7.38
C ARG A 320 2.64 -0.04 -6.80
N ASN A 321 1.77 -0.51 -7.68
CA ASN A 321 0.48 -1.05 -7.25
C ASN A 321 0.69 -2.36 -6.49
N GLU A 322 0.00 -2.47 -5.37
CA GLU A 322 -0.05 -3.71 -4.61
C GLU A 322 -0.65 -4.84 -5.46
N ASP A 323 -1.69 -4.54 -6.24
CA ASP A 323 -2.29 -5.47 -7.19
C ASP A 323 -2.18 -4.90 -8.62
N PRO A 324 -1.30 -5.47 -9.47
CA PRO A 324 -1.10 -4.95 -10.82
C PRO A 324 -2.19 -5.37 -11.81
N ILE A 325 -3.07 -6.32 -11.44
CA ILE A 325 -4.09 -6.89 -12.33
C ILE A 325 -5.50 -6.37 -12.03
N THR A 326 -5.74 -5.93 -10.79
CA THR A 326 -7.03 -5.38 -10.37
C THR A 326 -7.04 -3.87 -10.54
N PRO A 327 -7.95 -3.30 -11.36
CA PRO A 327 -8.05 -1.86 -11.47
C PRO A 327 -8.65 -1.25 -10.20
N PHE A 328 -8.29 0.01 -9.91
CA PHE A 328 -8.79 0.72 -8.72
C PHE A 328 -10.32 0.92 -8.74
N ARG A 329 -10.89 1.14 -9.93
CA ARG A 329 -12.35 1.12 -10.17
C ARG A 329 -12.65 0.24 -11.39
N PRO A 330 -13.87 -0.32 -11.49
CA PRO A 330 -14.32 -0.99 -12.72
C PRO A 330 -14.09 -0.10 -13.95
N ASP A 331 -13.77 -0.72 -15.09
CA ASP A 331 -13.55 -0.08 -16.39
C ASP A 331 -12.32 0.84 -16.51
N LEU A 332 -11.52 0.97 -15.45
CA LEU A 332 -10.23 1.64 -15.48
C LEU A 332 -9.09 0.67 -15.84
N PRO A 333 -7.98 1.13 -16.43
CA PRO A 333 -6.81 0.29 -16.62
C PRO A 333 -6.17 -0.11 -15.29
N ALA A 334 -5.71 -1.36 -15.24
CA ALA A 334 -4.80 -1.85 -14.20
C ALA A 334 -3.35 -1.82 -14.73
N GLY A 335 -2.39 -1.84 -13.82
CA GLY A 335 -0.98 -1.87 -14.19
C GLY A 335 -0.07 -1.98 -12.98
N PRO A 336 1.24 -2.26 -13.19
CA PRO A 336 2.19 -2.40 -12.09
C PRO A 336 2.48 -1.11 -11.33
N PHE A 337 2.11 0.04 -11.90
CA PHE A 337 2.27 1.35 -11.28
C PHE A 337 1.02 2.19 -11.49
N THR A 338 0.70 3.00 -10.49
CA THR A 338 -0.18 4.17 -10.63
C THR A 338 0.69 5.41 -10.77
N TYR A 339 0.35 6.26 -11.74
CA TYR A 339 1.06 7.50 -12.01
C TYR A 339 0.33 8.70 -11.40
N PHE A 340 1.05 9.69 -10.90
CA PHE A 340 0.49 10.95 -10.40
C PHE A 340 1.09 12.09 -11.20
N CYS A 341 0.25 12.85 -11.91
CA CYS A 341 0.71 13.96 -12.74
C CYS A 341 0.19 15.28 -12.18
N MET A 342 1.09 16.21 -11.86
CA MET A 342 0.70 17.54 -11.41
C MET A 342 1.16 18.60 -12.40
N PHE A 343 0.23 19.45 -12.80
CA PHE A 343 0.46 20.57 -13.71
C PHE A 343 0.56 21.88 -12.93
N LEU A 344 1.38 22.82 -13.40
CA LEU A 344 1.19 24.22 -12.97
C LEU A 344 -0.12 24.72 -13.57
N ALA A 345 -0.83 25.55 -12.82
CA ALA A 345 -2.04 26.17 -13.32
C ALA A 345 -2.19 27.61 -12.85
N GLU A 346 -3.00 28.36 -13.58
CA GLU A 346 -3.52 29.67 -13.20
C GLU A 346 -5.04 29.66 -13.29
N PHE A 347 -5.69 30.57 -12.57
CA PHE A 347 -7.13 30.75 -12.75
C PHE A 347 -7.42 31.34 -14.13
N ALA A 348 -8.41 30.79 -14.83
CA ALA A 348 -8.82 31.36 -16.12
C ALA A 348 -9.40 32.78 -15.95
N GLU A 349 -10.04 33.00 -14.80
CA GLU A 349 -10.57 34.27 -14.30
C GLU A 349 -10.38 34.29 -12.77
N GLU A 350 -10.04 35.46 -12.20
CA GLU A 350 -9.80 35.56 -10.75
C GLU A 350 -11.08 35.18 -9.97
N PRO A 351 -11.04 34.13 -9.13
CA PRO A 351 -12.23 33.67 -8.44
C PRO A 351 -12.63 34.68 -7.37
N THR A 352 -13.92 35.03 -7.33
CA THR A 352 -14.47 35.83 -6.22
C THR A 352 -14.77 34.95 -5.00
N VAL A 353 -15.11 33.68 -5.23
CA VAL A 353 -15.42 32.66 -4.23
C VAL A 353 -15.04 31.29 -4.83
N PHE A 354 -14.49 30.39 -4.00
CA PHE A 354 -14.39 28.97 -4.34
C PHE A 354 -15.62 28.22 -3.84
N THR A 355 -16.11 27.29 -4.63
CA THR A 355 -17.23 26.41 -4.29
C THR A 355 -16.80 24.97 -4.54
N PRO A 356 -16.01 24.35 -3.63
CA PRO A 356 -15.69 22.93 -3.75
C PRO A 356 -16.99 22.13 -3.83
N ASP A 357 -17.17 21.36 -4.90
CA ASP A 357 -18.33 20.49 -5.08
C ASP A 357 -18.11 19.11 -4.43
N ASP A 358 -16.86 18.82 -4.03
CA ASP A 358 -16.48 17.57 -3.35
C ASP A 358 -16.79 17.63 -1.83
N PRO A 359 -17.68 16.74 -1.32
CA PRO A 359 -18.04 16.72 0.09
C PRO A 359 -16.90 16.28 1.02
N ASP A 360 -15.83 15.67 0.49
CA ASP A 360 -14.70 15.17 1.28
C ASP A 360 -13.67 16.28 1.56
N ILE A 361 -13.77 17.42 0.88
CA ILE A 361 -12.97 18.62 1.10
C ILE A 361 -13.60 19.47 2.21
N ALA A 362 -12.97 19.48 3.38
CA ALA A 362 -13.40 20.33 4.49
C ALA A 362 -13.00 21.80 4.29
N ALA A 363 -11.82 22.05 3.73
CA ALA A 363 -11.34 23.39 3.41
C ALA A 363 -10.31 23.41 2.28
N LEU A 364 -10.28 24.53 1.56
CA LEU A 364 -9.18 24.92 0.68
C LEU A 364 -8.29 25.90 1.44
N VAL A 365 -6.98 25.70 1.39
CA VAL A 365 -6.01 26.54 2.11
C VAL A 365 -4.86 27.01 1.23
N TRP A 366 -4.52 28.29 1.33
CA TRP A 366 -3.26 28.82 0.80
C TRP A 366 -2.15 28.54 1.79
N MET A 367 -1.33 27.54 1.50
CA MET A 367 -0.28 27.04 2.38
C MET A 367 1.11 27.48 1.90
N PRO A 368 1.99 28.01 2.76
CA PRO A 368 3.38 28.31 2.40
C PRO A 368 4.09 27.10 1.79
N LEU A 369 4.89 27.31 0.74
CA LEU A 369 5.61 26.21 0.05
C LEU A 369 6.56 25.44 0.98
N GLU A 370 7.02 26.07 2.06
CA GLU A 370 7.92 25.49 3.07
C GLU A 370 7.17 24.78 4.22
N ALA A 371 5.83 24.81 4.24
CA ALA A 371 5.03 24.28 5.34
C ALA A 371 5.21 22.76 5.56
N GLY A 372 5.67 22.02 4.55
CA GLY A 372 5.89 20.58 4.64
C GLY A 372 6.81 20.16 5.80
N ALA A 373 7.81 20.97 6.14
CA ALA A 373 8.70 20.70 7.28
C ALA A 373 7.98 20.83 8.64
N LEU A 374 7.06 21.80 8.76
CA LEU A 374 6.23 21.98 9.94
C LEU A 374 5.25 20.82 10.09
N ILE A 375 4.59 20.43 9.00
CA ILE A 375 3.66 19.30 9.01
C ILE A 375 4.37 17.99 9.40
N ALA A 376 5.55 17.73 8.85
CA ALA A 376 6.36 16.57 9.23
C ALA A 376 6.77 16.55 10.72
N ALA A 377 6.79 17.71 11.38
CA ALA A 377 7.03 17.86 12.80
C ALA A 377 5.75 17.74 13.66
N GLY A 378 4.60 17.43 13.06
CA GLY A 378 3.31 17.30 13.75
C GLY A 378 2.63 18.63 14.05
N ALA A 379 2.80 19.63 13.17
CA ALA A 379 2.18 20.95 13.32
C ALA A 379 0.65 20.89 13.41
N THR A 380 0.10 21.77 14.24
CA THR A 380 -1.34 22.06 14.28
C THR A 380 -1.72 23.10 13.23
N PHE A 381 -3.01 23.27 12.98
CA PHE A 381 -3.49 24.32 12.09
C PHE A 381 -3.13 25.74 12.60
N ALA A 382 -3.06 25.94 13.91
CA ALA A 382 -2.57 27.18 14.52
C ALA A 382 -1.11 27.47 14.16
N ASP A 383 -0.24 26.45 14.19
CA ASP A 383 1.17 26.58 13.82
C ASP A 383 1.30 26.94 12.34
N LEU A 384 0.51 26.30 11.47
CA LEU A 384 0.49 26.60 10.04
C LEU A 384 -0.05 28.00 9.75
N THR A 385 -1.07 28.45 10.49
CA THR A 385 -1.60 29.82 10.39
C THR A 385 -0.56 30.85 10.82
N ALA A 386 0.19 30.58 11.90
CA ALA A 386 1.29 31.42 12.34
C ALA A 386 2.42 31.50 11.30
N ALA A 387 2.62 30.44 10.51
CA ALA A 387 3.53 30.41 9.36
C ALA A 387 2.96 31.07 8.09
N GLY A 388 1.72 31.55 8.11
CA GLY A 388 1.10 32.29 7.01
C GLY A 388 0.09 31.48 6.18
N THR A 389 -0.32 30.29 6.62
CA THR A 389 -1.43 29.55 6.01
C THR A 389 -2.74 30.32 6.19
N ALA A 390 -3.58 30.35 5.16
CA ALA A 390 -4.89 31.01 5.22
C ALA A 390 -5.98 30.16 4.55
N ILE A 391 -7.17 30.12 5.14
CA ILE A 391 -8.34 29.46 4.54
C ILE A 391 -8.80 30.27 3.33
N ALA A 392 -8.87 29.63 2.18
CA ALA A 392 -9.40 30.18 0.93
C ALA A 392 -10.92 29.96 0.83
N ALA A 393 -11.41 28.78 1.22
CA ALA A 393 -12.82 28.42 1.30
C ALA A 393 -13.05 27.20 2.19
N GLY A 394 -14.33 26.89 2.47
CA GLY A 394 -14.74 25.76 3.30
C GLY A 394 -15.03 26.14 4.76
N GLY A 395 -15.08 25.11 5.61
CA GLY A 395 -15.41 25.25 7.03
C GLY A 395 -14.26 25.79 7.88
N PRO A 396 -14.54 26.31 9.10
CA PRO A 396 -13.49 26.65 10.04
C PRO A 396 -12.73 25.39 10.47
N ILE A 397 -11.40 25.46 10.44
CA ILE A 397 -10.53 24.40 10.95
C ILE A 397 -10.15 24.74 12.39
N ALA A 398 -10.30 23.77 13.30
CA ALA A 398 -9.96 23.94 14.70
C ALA A 398 -8.46 24.28 14.85
N PRO A 399 -8.06 25.30 15.63
CA PRO A 399 -6.66 25.68 15.78
C PRO A 399 -5.74 24.52 16.21
N GLU A 400 -6.24 23.63 17.06
CA GLU A 400 -5.56 22.46 17.59
C GLU A 400 -5.58 21.24 16.66
N ALA A 401 -6.32 21.31 15.54
CA ALA A 401 -6.38 20.24 14.55
C ALA A 401 -4.97 19.92 14.07
N ARG A 402 -4.60 18.63 14.12
CA ARG A 402 -3.33 18.19 13.54
C ARG A 402 -3.48 18.07 12.04
N ILE A 403 -2.44 18.53 11.36
CA ILE A 403 -2.38 18.48 9.91
C ILE A 403 -1.37 17.42 9.53
N HIS A 404 -1.77 16.53 8.64
CA HIS A 404 -0.98 15.38 8.20
C HIS A 404 -0.62 15.54 6.73
N LEU A 405 0.57 15.07 6.38
CA LEU A 405 1.03 15.00 4.99
C LEU A 405 1.55 13.58 4.75
N SER A 406 0.82 12.80 3.94
CA SER A 406 1.23 11.44 3.61
C SER A 406 2.62 11.42 2.95
N ARG A 407 3.35 10.34 3.15
CA ARG A 407 4.63 10.11 2.45
C ARG A 407 4.48 10.02 0.94
N THR A 408 3.31 9.57 0.49
CA THR A 408 2.96 9.43 -0.93
C THR A 408 2.35 10.70 -1.52
N GLU A 409 2.12 11.74 -0.71
CA GLU A 409 1.50 12.98 -1.18
C GLU A 409 2.46 13.79 -2.06
N THR A 410 1.96 14.28 -3.20
CA THR A 410 2.80 14.98 -4.18
C THR A 410 3.37 16.28 -3.61
N LEU A 411 2.58 16.99 -2.78
CA LEU A 411 2.98 18.26 -2.17
C LEU A 411 4.24 18.15 -1.29
N ARG A 412 4.54 16.97 -0.74
CA ARG A 412 5.80 16.72 0.00
C ARG A 412 7.03 17.02 -0.84
N VAL A 413 6.97 16.71 -2.13
CA VAL A 413 8.07 16.86 -3.09
C VAL A 413 7.92 18.16 -3.88
N ALA A 414 6.70 18.46 -4.35
CA ALA A 414 6.46 19.64 -5.18
C ALA A 414 6.67 20.96 -4.43
N GLY A 415 6.30 21.06 -3.15
CA GLY A 415 6.45 22.29 -2.35
C GLY A 415 7.90 22.81 -2.32
N PRO A 416 8.88 22.00 -1.85
CA PRO A 416 10.29 22.39 -1.86
C PRO A 416 10.83 22.75 -3.25
N LEU A 417 10.44 22.01 -4.30
CA LEU A 417 10.87 22.30 -5.67
C LEU A 417 10.37 23.67 -6.14
N LEU A 418 9.10 23.98 -5.92
CA LEU A 418 8.50 25.27 -6.23
C LEU A 418 9.17 26.42 -5.45
N ALA A 419 9.49 26.21 -4.17
CA ALA A 419 10.17 27.20 -3.34
C ALA A 419 11.56 27.55 -3.91
N THR A 420 12.31 26.55 -4.37
CA THR A 420 13.62 26.80 -4.99
C THR A 420 13.51 27.49 -6.35
N GLY A 421 12.54 27.12 -7.20
CA GLY A 421 12.40 27.68 -8.54
C GLY A 421 11.91 29.14 -8.57
N THR A 422 11.08 29.55 -7.61
CA THR A 422 10.59 30.94 -7.52
C THR A 422 11.69 31.95 -7.19
N SER A 423 12.81 31.50 -6.61
CA SER A 423 13.94 32.38 -6.28
C SER A 423 14.63 32.96 -7.53
N ASP A 424 14.53 32.27 -8.67
CA ASP A 424 15.25 32.64 -9.90
C ASP A 424 14.45 33.58 -10.81
N SER A 425 13.11 33.65 -10.69
CA SER A 425 12.25 34.43 -11.59
C SER A 425 11.84 35.82 -11.07
N VAL A 426 11.95 36.08 -9.76
CA VAL A 426 11.56 37.38 -9.14
C VAL A 426 12.60 38.50 -9.39
N GLY A 427 13.71 38.21 -10.08
CA GLY A 427 14.71 39.19 -10.49
C GLY A 427 14.49 39.86 -11.85
N ALA A 428 13.42 39.51 -12.60
CA ALA A 428 13.32 39.84 -14.03
C ALA A 428 11.99 40.49 -14.51
N GLN A 429 11.15 41.04 -13.62
CA GLN A 429 9.98 41.84 -14.01
C GLN A 429 10.05 43.28 -13.51
#